data_AF-A0A4Y4B2C0-F1
#
_entry.id   AF-A0A4Y4B2C0-F1
#
_cell.length_a   1.000
_cell.length_b   1.000
_cell.length_c   1.000
_cell.angle_alpha   90.00
_cell.angle_beta   90.00
_cell.angle_gamma   90.00
#
_symmetry.space_group_name_H-M   'P 1'
#
loop_
_entity.id
_entity.type
_entity.pdbx_description
1 polymer ?
#
loop_
_entity_poly.entity_id
_entity_poly.type
_entity_poly.pdbx_seq_one_letter_code
_entity_poly.pdbx_strand_id
1 'polypeptide(L)' 'MAAGTPWLHLRMCRTCGKVGCCDSSPMRHARTHALTAGHPIVRSLELGENWSWCYVDEAYL' A
#
# COMPACT_ATOMS: atom_id res chain seq x y z
N MET A 1 -15.97 19.78 13.34
CA MET A 1 -14.72 19.71 12.54
C MET A 1 -14.33 18.24 12.48
N ALA A 2 -14.87 17.47 11.54
CA ALA A 2 -14.56 16.05 11.44
C ALA A 2 -13.51 15.87 10.33
N ALA A 3 -12.43 15.18 10.70
CA ALA A 3 -11.20 15.02 9.97
C ALA A 3 -11.40 14.38 8.58
N GLY A 4 -10.41 14.62 7.72
CA GLY A 4 -10.41 14.31 6.30
C GLY A 4 -10.89 12.89 5.95
N THR A 5 -11.39 12.81 4.72
CA THR A 5 -11.75 11.58 4.01
C THR A 5 -10.85 10.40 4.42
N PRO A 6 -11.40 9.22 4.75
CA PRO A 6 -10.64 8.09 5.26
C PRO A 6 -9.78 7.44 4.16
N TRP A 7 -8.64 8.06 3.85
CA TRP A 7 -7.52 7.36 3.22
C TRP A 7 -6.90 6.46 4.29
N LEU A 8 -7.62 5.40 4.69
CA LEU A 8 -7.36 4.66 5.93
C LEU A 8 -5.95 4.07 6.01
N HIS A 9 -5.41 3.60 4.88
CA HIS A 9 -4.11 2.91 4.86
C HIS A 9 -3.34 3.30 3.58
N LEU A 10 -2.28 4.11 3.70
CA LEU A 10 -1.36 4.39 2.60
C LEU A 10 -0.26 3.34 2.58
N ARG A 11 0.07 2.83 1.39
CA ARG A 11 1.12 1.84 1.20
C ARG A 11 2.20 2.41 0.29
N MET A 12 3.46 2.28 0.71
CA MET A 12 4.62 2.70 -0.09
C MET A 12 5.32 1.49 -0.67
N CYS A 13 5.53 1.49 -1.98
CA CYS A 13 6.35 0.49 -2.64
C CYS A 13 7.80 0.56 -2.11
N ARG A 14 8.31 -0.57 -1.62
CA ARG A 14 9.70 -0.67 -1.12
C ARG A 14 10.73 -0.67 -2.25
N THR A 15 10.32 -1.05 -3.47
CA THR A 15 11.20 -1.13 -4.63
C THR A 15 11.47 0.22 -5.27
N CYS A 16 10.43 1.06 -5.43
CA CYS A 16 10.56 2.34 -6.13
C CYS A 16 10.11 3.57 -5.31
N GLY A 17 9.66 3.40 -4.08
CA GLY A 17 9.19 4.50 -3.22
C GLY A 17 7.82 5.07 -3.59
N LYS A 18 7.12 4.51 -4.59
CA LYS A 18 5.81 5.00 -5.01
C LYS A 18 4.75 4.73 -3.94
N VAL A 19 4.02 5.76 -3.53
CA VAL A 19 2.94 5.66 -2.54
C VAL A 19 1.61 5.48 -3.26
N GLY A 20 0.82 4.53 -2.79
CA GLY A 20 -0.50 4.20 -3.33
C GLY A 20 -1.51 3.91 -2.21
N CYS A 21 -2.78 4.04 -2.55
CA CYS A 21 -3.88 3.69 -1.66
C CYS A 21 -3.99 2.17 -1.51
N CYS A 22 -4.38 1.70 -0.33
CA CYS A 22 -4.65 0.30 -0.02
C CYS A 22 -5.74 -0.31 -0.94
N ASP A 23 -5.82 -1.65 -0.99
CA ASP A 23 -6.83 -2.39 -1.76
C ASP A 23 -8.28 -2.05 -1.33
N SER A 24 -8.47 -1.55 -0.11
CA SER A 24 -9.78 -1.09 0.37
C SER A 24 -10.24 0.23 -0.31
N SER A 25 -9.36 0.94 -1.00
CA SER A 25 -9.74 2.09 -1.83
C SER A 25 -10.30 1.64 -3.18
N PRO A 26 -11.32 2.30 -3.73
CA PRO A 26 -12.01 1.88 -4.96
C PRO A 26 -11.08 1.72 -6.17
N MET A 27 -9.98 2.47 -6.22
CA MET A 27 -8.99 2.43 -7.31
C MET A 27 -7.84 1.44 -7.10
N ARG A 28 -7.68 0.84 -5.91
CA ARG A 28 -6.67 -0.21 -5.61
C ARG A 28 -5.26 0.10 -6.13
N HIS A 29 -4.80 1.35 -5.98
CA HIS A 29 -3.56 1.83 -6.60
C HIS A 29 -2.31 1.00 -6.25
N ALA A 30 -2.19 0.55 -4.99
CA ALA A 30 -1.05 -0.27 -4.58
C ALA A 30 -1.02 -1.63 -5.28
N ARG A 31 -2.18 -2.26 -5.50
CA ARG A 31 -2.30 -3.55 -6.20
C ARG A 31 -2.03 -3.39 -7.70
N THR A 32 -2.64 -2.39 -8.33
CA THR A 32 -2.39 -2.10 -9.75
C THR A 32 -0.91 -1.82 -9.99
N HIS A 33 -0.28 -0.98 -9.16
CA HIS A 33 1.15 -0.70 -9.24
C HIS A 33 2.00 -1.97 -9.08
N ALA A 34 1.66 -2.84 -8.14
CA ALA A 34 2.38 -4.10 -7.96
C ALA A 34 2.34 -4.97 -9.22
N LEU A 35 1.19 -5.06 -9.88
CA LEU A 35 0.98 -5.83 -11.11
C LEU A 35 1.64 -5.16 -12.33
N THR A 36 1.53 -3.84 -12.49
CA THR A 36 2.01 -3.13 -13.69
C THR A 36 3.50 -2.82 -13.64
N ALA A 37 4.02 -2.48 -12.46
CA ALA A 37 5.44 -2.11 -12.30
C ALA A 37 6.33 -3.32 -11.96
N GLY A 38 5.74 -4.49 -11.67
CA GLY A 38 6.50 -5.65 -11.19
C GLY A 38 7.07 -5.43 -9.78
N HIS A 39 6.39 -4.64 -8.95
CA HIS A 39 6.83 -4.32 -7.60
C HIS A 39 5.90 -4.93 -6.56
N PRO A 40 6.08 -6.21 -6.21
CA PRO A 40 5.14 -6.92 -5.36
C PRO A 40 5.20 -6.51 -3.89
N ILE A 41 6.28 -5.83 -3.47
CA ILE A 41 6.50 -5.46 -2.07
C ILE A 41 6.08 -4.01 -1.80
N VAL A 42 5.15 -3.85 -0.85
CA VAL A 42 4.73 -2.56 -0.31
C VAL A 42 4.85 -2.55 1.21
N ARG A 43 5.10 -1.40 1.82
CA ARG A 43 5.06 -1.24 3.28
C ARG A 43 3.89 -0.36 3.71
N SER A 44 3.37 -0.57 4.92
CA SER A 44 2.45 0.40 5.51
C SER A 44 3.18 1.72 5.79
N LEU A 45 2.50 2.84 5.54
CA LEU A 45 2.93 4.18 5.95
C LEU A 45 2.15 4.69 7.16
N GLU A 46 1.38 3.84 7.81
CA GLU A 46 0.66 4.24 9.00
C GLU A 46 1.56 4.50 10.19
N LEU A 47 1.15 5.50 10.97
CA LEU A 47 1.80 5.88 12.21
C LEU A 47 1.65 4.74 13.22
N GLY A 48 2.73 3.99 13.41
CA GLY A 48 2.79 2.86 14.36
C GLY A 48 2.86 1.48 13.70
N GLU A 49 2.66 1.39 12.39
CA GLU A 49 2.77 0.13 11.64
C GLU A 49 4.01 0.16 10.73
N ASN A 50 4.90 -0.81 10.92
CA ASN A 50 6.14 -0.94 10.15
C ASN A 50 6.24 -2.26 9.36
N TRP A 51 5.11 -2.92 9.12
CA TRP A 51 5.08 -4.18 8.38
C TRP A 51 5.13 -3.96 6.87
N SER A 52 5.60 -4.98 6.16
CA SER A 52 5.57 -5.03 4.70
C SER A 52 4.63 -6.13 4.20
N TRP A 53 4.06 -5.93 3.02
CA TRP A 53 3.18 -6.87 2.33
C TRP A 53 3.81 -7.29 1.02
N CYS A 54 3.84 -8.58 0.75
CA CYS A 54 4.13 -9.09 -0.58
C CYS A 54 2.82 -9.50 -1.27
N TYR A 55 2.50 -8.88 -2.41
CA TYR A 55 1.34 -9.29 -3.23
C TYR A 55 1.54 -10.61 -3.96
N VAL A 56 2.79 -11.09 -4.11
CA VAL A 56 3.10 -12.37 -4.76
C VAL A 56 2.96 -13.52 -3.76
N ASP A 57 3.52 -13.36 -2.57
CA ASP A 57 3.42 -14.37 -1.50
C ASP A 57 2.14 -14.25 -0.68
N GLU A 58 1.36 -13.19 -0.90
CA GLU A 58 0.13 -12.86 -0.13
C GLU A 58 0.36 -12.93 1.39
N ALA A 59 1.56 -12.51 1.82
CA ALA A 59 2.04 -12.65 3.19
C ALA A 59 2.62 -11.33 3.73
N TYR A 60 2.55 -11.20 5.06
CA TYR A 60 3.25 -10.16 5.82
C TYR A 60 4.74 -10.50 5.90
N LEU A 61 5.57 -9.49 5.65
CA LEU A 61 7.03 -9.48 5.77
C LEU A 61 7.45 -8.67 6.99
#